data_AF-A0A6I1VTF6-F1
#
_entry.id   AF-A0A6I1VTF6-F1
#
_cell.length_a   1.000
_cell.length_b   1.000
_cell.length_c   1.000
_cell.angle_alpha   90.00
_cell.angle_beta   90.00
_cell.angle_gamma   90.00
#
_symmetry.space_group_name_H-M   'P 1'
#
loop_
_entity.id
_entity.type
_entity.pdbx_description
1 polymer ?
#
loop_
_entity_poly.entity_id
_entity_poly.type
_entity_poly.pdbx_seq_one_letter_code
_entity_poly.pdbx_strand_id
1 'polypeptide(L)'
;MGLRYAVLATILYVQSLAVEDVDIETGTIHVRRASVVGEFKVPKERSRLRTVELIDPALELMRKIITDASQAPSVEIKVIQRDNITSKKQQVRFLFRSSTSGLLWNGKTLSNWFTSHLKKAEIRHRGANQCRHTFASQMLSSYVPVEWVARQLGHADTTMVRKHYGRWIPRDTKSMAGVVSEMLGFRTH
;
A
#
# COMPACT_ATOMS: atom_id res chain seq x y z
N MET A 1 4.16 -20.92 2.50
CA MET A 1 3.45 -20.14 1.45
C MET A 1 3.90 -18.69 1.57
N GLY A 2 4.85 -18.28 0.72
CA GLY A 2 5.66 -17.07 0.93
C GLY A 2 4.88 -15.76 0.88
N LEU A 3 5.43 -14.72 1.51
CA LEU A 3 5.02 -13.31 1.48
C LEU A 3 4.97 -12.73 0.04
N ARG A 4 4.15 -13.31 -0.85
CA ARG A 4 4.05 -12.92 -2.25
C ARG A 4 3.17 -11.69 -2.48
N TYR A 5 2.51 -11.18 -1.43
CA TYR A 5 1.52 -10.11 -1.54
C TYR A 5 1.80 -9.00 -0.53
N ALA A 6 3.00 -8.44 -0.60
CA ALA A 6 3.35 -7.28 0.21
C ALA A 6 3.02 -5.97 -0.53
N VAL A 7 1.75 -5.75 -0.87
CA VAL A 7 1.25 -4.41 -1.23
C VAL A 7 0.79 -3.74 0.05
N LEU A 8 1.74 -3.40 0.93
CA LEU A 8 1.45 -2.53 2.07
C LEU A 8 2.41 -1.36 2.02
N ALA A 9 1.95 -0.34 1.29
CA ALA A 9 2.51 0.99 1.27
C ALA A 9 2.77 1.47 2.70
N THR A 10 4.04 1.61 3.08
CA THR A 10 4.56 2.31 4.29
C THR A 10 3.71 2.17 5.56
N ILE A 11 4.25 1.47 6.56
CA ILE A 11 3.72 1.25 7.93
C ILE A 11 2.83 2.38 8.48
N LEU A 12 3.27 3.64 8.33
CA LEU A 12 2.57 4.84 8.82
C LEU A 12 1.16 5.04 8.27
N TYR A 13 0.89 4.60 7.04
CA TYR A 13 -0.38 4.86 6.37
C TYR A 13 -1.36 3.71 6.50
N VAL A 14 -0.85 2.48 6.68
CA VAL A 14 -1.67 1.28 6.91
C VAL A 14 -2.52 1.48 8.16
N GLN A 15 -1.96 2.06 9.22
CA GLN A 15 -2.64 2.23 10.51
C GLN A 15 -3.87 3.15 10.46
N SER A 16 -3.88 4.10 9.52
CA SER A 16 -4.96 5.07 9.37
C SER A 16 -5.93 4.74 8.24
N LEU A 17 -5.73 3.62 7.54
CA LEU A 17 -6.58 3.21 6.43
C LEU A 17 -7.96 2.76 6.91
N ALA A 18 -9.01 3.27 6.27
CA ALA A 18 -10.39 2.91 6.55
C ALA A 18 -11.09 2.37 5.31
N VAL A 19 -12.28 1.80 5.52
CA VAL A 19 -13.14 1.30 4.45
C VAL A 19 -13.40 2.38 3.40
N GLU A 20 -13.59 3.63 3.82
CA GLU A 20 -13.89 4.79 2.96
C GLU A 20 -12.71 5.22 2.07
N ASP A 21 -11.52 4.65 2.28
CA ASP A 21 -10.35 4.88 1.43
C ASP A 21 -10.17 3.81 0.35
N VAL A 22 -10.96 2.73 0.37
CA VAL A 22 -10.82 1.60 -0.54
C VAL A 22 -11.99 1.56 -1.52
N ASP A 23 -11.67 1.56 -2.80
CA ASP A 23 -12.61 1.30 -3.88
C ASP A 23 -12.38 -0.12 -4.42
N ILE A 24 -13.33 -1.00 -4.12
CA ILE A 24 -13.26 -2.41 -4.47
C ILE A 24 -13.66 -2.67 -5.92
N GLU A 25 -14.42 -1.77 -6.55
CA GLU A 25 -14.83 -1.90 -7.94
C GLU A 25 -13.65 -1.57 -8.87
N THR A 26 -12.96 -0.47 -8.58
CA THR A 26 -11.77 -0.07 -9.34
C THR A 26 -10.50 -0.78 -8.85
N GLY A 27 -10.55 -1.45 -7.69
CA GLY A 27 -9.39 -2.13 -7.10
C GLY A 27 -8.32 -1.16 -6.61
N THR A 28 -8.72 -0.02 -6.04
CA THR A 28 -7.80 1.03 -5.65
C THR A 28 -7.90 1.42 -4.18
N ILE A 29 -6.78 1.90 -3.62
CA ILE A 29 -6.68 2.45 -2.27
C ILE A 29 -6.21 3.89 -2.35
N HIS A 30 -6.97 4.81 -1.77
CA HIS A 30 -6.60 6.21 -1.64
C HIS A 30 -5.92 6.48 -0.30
N VAL A 31 -4.61 6.73 -0.34
CA VAL A 31 -3.85 7.09 0.86
C VAL A 31 -4.07 8.57 1.18
N ARG A 32 -5.08 8.86 2.02
CA ARG A 32 -5.58 10.23 2.28
C ARG A 32 -5.07 10.85 3.58
N ARG A 33 -4.75 10.02 4.57
CA ARG A 33 -4.35 10.45 5.92
C ARG A 33 -3.23 9.59 6.46
N ALA A 34 -2.44 10.17 7.35
CA ALA A 34 -1.49 9.46 8.20
C ALA A 34 -1.92 9.60 9.66
N SER A 35 -1.59 8.60 10.48
CA SER A 35 -1.71 8.68 11.95
C SER A 35 -0.34 8.82 12.57
N VAL A 36 -0.14 9.85 13.39
CA VAL A 36 1.08 10.09 14.15
C VAL A 36 0.69 10.38 15.59
N VAL A 37 1.05 9.48 16.51
CA VAL A 37 0.77 9.61 17.95
C VAL A 37 -0.73 9.89 18.24
N GLY A 38 -1.63 9.23 17.49
CA GLY A 38 -3.09 9.38 17.65
C GLY A 38 -3.69 10.58 16.93
N GLU A 39 -2.88 11.46 16.34
CA GLU A 39 -3.36 12.56 15.51
C GLU A 39 -3.46 12.15 14.04
N PHE A 40 -4.61 12.40 13.42
CA PHE A 40 -4.81 12.19 12.00
C PHE A 40 -4.51 13.47 11.22
N LYS A 41 -3.62 13.38 10.24
CA LYS A 41 -3.22 14.52 9.42
C LYS A 41 -3.27 14.18 7.94
N VAL A 42 -3.75 15.13 7.14
CA VAL A 42 -3.53 15.09 5.69
C VAL A 42 -2.04 15.31 5.44
N PRO A 43 -1.40 14.54 4.55
CA PRO A 43 -0.01 14.78 4.20
C PRO A 43 0.24 16.22 3.75
N LYS A 44 1.29 16.86 4.31
CA LYS A 44 1.67 18.24 3.98
C LYS A 44 1.90 18.44 2.48
N GLU A 45 2.59 17.50 1.86
CA GLU A 45 2.88 17.50 0.42
C GLU A 45 1.75 16.84 -0.36
N ARG A 46 1.22 17.51 -1.40
CA ARG A 46 0.18 16.96 -2.27
C ARG A 46 0.63 15.67 -2.96
N SER A 47 1.92 15.56 -3.30
CA SER A 47 2.54 14.36 -3.90
C SER A 47 2.45 13.11 -3.01
N ARG A 48 2.18 13.25 -1.72
CA ARG A 48 2.00 12.12 -0.79
C ARG A 48 0.58 11.57 -0.78
N LEU A 49 -0.39 12.32 -1.30
CA LEU A 49 -1.66 11.72 -1.68
C LEU A 49 -1.41 10.84 -2.89
N ARG A 50 -1.77 9.57 -2.76
CA ARG A 50 -1.58 8.60 -3.82
C ARG A 50 -2.71 7.61 -3.87
N THR A 51 -2.93 7.10 -5.07
CA THR A 51 -3.76 5.94 -5.31
C THR A 51 -2.84 4.74 -5.51
N VAL A 52 -3.09 3.69 -4.76
CA VAL A 52 -2.40 2.40 -4.89
C VAL A 52 -3.36 1.46 -5.61
N GLU A 53 -2.90 0.81 -6.66
CA GLU A 53 -3.67 -0.15 -7.43
C GLU A 53 -3.41 -1.55 -6.85
N LEU A 54 -4.49 -2.30 -6.60
CA LEU A 54 -4.43 -3.62 -6.02
C LEU A 54 -4.40 -4.68 -7.12
N ILE A 55 -3.41 -5.56 -7.07
CA ILE A 55 -3.43 -6.81 -7.83
C ILE A 55 -4.48 -7.76 -7.25
N ASP A 56 -5.00 -8.68 -8.06
CA ASP A 56 -6.13 -9.55 -7.68
C ASP A 56 -5.96 -10.24 -6.32
N PRO A 57 -4.80 -10.83 -5.97
CA PRO A 57 -4.63 -11.46 -4.66
C PRO A 57 -4.72 -10.47 -3.49
N ALA A 58 -4.29 -9.23 -3.70
CA ALA A 58 -4.40 -8.17 -2.70
C ALA A 58 -5.85 -7.67 -2.59
N LEU A 59 -6.57 -7.64 -3.70
CA LEU A 59 -7.98 -7.26 -3.77
C LEU A 59 -8.87 -8.29 -3.06
N GLU A 60 -8.62 -9.58 -3.27
CA GLU A 60 -9.26 -10.68 -2.52
C GLU A 60 -9.03 -10.58 -1.01
N LEU A 61 -7.77 -10.32 -0.61
CA LEU A 61 -7.44 -10.13 0.79
C LEU A 61 -8.15 -8.90 1.37
N MET A 62 -8.20 -7.81 0.61
CA MET A 62 -8.84 -6.57 1.03
C MET A 62 -10.34 -6.75 1.25
N ARG A 63 -11.03 -7.54 0.42
CA ARG A 63 -12.45 -7.89 0.65
C ARG A 63 -12.67 -8.58 2.00
N LYS A 64 -11.77 -9.50 2.38
CA LYS A 64 -11.81 -10.17 3.69
C LYS A 64 -11.58 -9.19 4.84
N ILE A 65 -10.58 -8.30 4.69
CA ILE A 65 -10.28 -7.26 5.69
C ILE A 65 -11.46 -6.30 5.87
N ILE A 66 -12.10 -5.85 4.79
CA ILE A 66 -13.30 -4.98 4.88
C ILE A 66 -14.46 -5.71 5.55
N THR A 67 -14.65 -6.99 5.25
CA THR A 67 -15.68 -7.83 5.88
C THR A 67 -15.45 -7.95 7.38
N ASP A 68 -14.22 -8.21 7.82
CA ASP A 68 -13.87 -8.22 9.24
C ASP A 68 -14.10 -6.85 9.91
N ALA A 69 -13.65 -5.78 9.25
CA ALA A 69 -13.82 -4.41 9.74
C ALA A 69 -15.29 -3.98 9.83
N SER A 70 -16.21 -4.59 9.05
CA SER A 70 -17.64 -4.25 9.05
C SER A 70 -18.29 -4.43 10.42
N GLN A 71 -17.76 -5.35 11.24
CA GLN A 71 -18.22 -5.61 12.61
C GLN A 71 -17.82 -4.49 13.59
N ALA A 72 -16.86 -3.65 13.22
CA ALA A 72 -16.43 -2.52 14.03
C ALA A 72 -17.31 -1.29 13.79
N PRO A 73 -17.57 -0.48 14.85
CA PRO A 73 -18.29 0.76 14.70
C PRO A 73 -17.49 1.78 13.88
N SER A 74 -18.23 2.59 13.11
CA SER A 74 -17.69 3.82 12.53
C SER A 74 -17.38 4.80 13.66
N VAL A 75 -16.26 5.51 13.55
CA VAL A 75 -15.80 6.48 14.54
C VAL A 75 -15.61 7.86 13.91
N GLU A 76 -15.94 8.90 14.66
CA GLU A 76 -15.64 10.27 14.25
C GLU A 76 -14.20 10.59 14.57
N ILE A 77 -13.45 11.01 13.55
CA ILE A 77 -12.08 11.48 13.71
C ILE A 77 -11.95 12.94 13.29
N LYS A 78 -11.06 13.66 13.98
CA LYS A 78 -10.63 14.99 13.60
C LYS A 78 -9.37 14.88 12.74
N VAL A 79 -9.46 15.24 11.46
CA VAL A 79 -8.33 15.22 10.54
C VAL A 79 -7.80 16.64 10.34
N ILE A 80 -6.57 16.88 10.78
CA ILE A 80 -5.87 18.15 10.60
C ILE A 80 -5.52 18.31 9.12
N GLN A 81 -5.85 19.47 8.56
CA GLN A 81 -5.63 19.79 7.16
C GLN A 81 -4.18 20.27 6.94
N ARG A 82 -3.84 20.53 5.67
CA ARG A 82 -2.46 20.86 5.27
C ARG A 82 -1.90 22.12 5.91
N ASP A 83 -2.76 23.08 6.21
CA ASP A 83 -2.41 24.33 6.91
C ASP A 83 -1.98 24.10 8.37
N ASN A 84 -2.15 22.88 8.91
CA ASN A 84 -1.94 22.52 10.31
C ASN A 84 -2.75 23.34 11.32
N ILE A 85 -3.79 24.04 10.86
CA ILE A 85 -4.65 24.90 11.67
C ILE A 85 -6.08 24.40 11.59
N THR A 86 -6.60 24.23 10.38
CA THR A 86 -7.97 23.77 10.17
C THR A 86 -8.05 22.26 10.34
N SER A 87 -9.23 21.81 10.74
CA SER A 87 -9.51 20.40 10.89
C SER A 87 -10.90 20.08 10.37
N LYS A 88 -11.07 18.90 9.81
CA LYS A 88 -12.36 18.41 9.34
C LYS A 88 -12.71 17.14 10.09
N LYS A 89 -13.97 17.03 10.49
CA LYS A 89 -14.53 15.79 11.02
C LYS A 89 -14.74 14.82 9.87
N GLN A 90 -14.38 13.56 10.08
CA GLN A 90 -14.63 12.46 9.14
C GLN A 90 -15.20 11.28 9.92
N GLN A 91 -16.27 10.69 9.39
CA GLN A 91 -16.75 9.39 9.84
C GLN A 91 -15.97 8.32 9.09
N VAL A 92 -15.27 7.45 9.83
CA VAL A 92 -14.44 6.40 9.24
C VAL A 92 -14.58 5.08 9.97
N ARG A 93 -14.45 3.98 9.21
CA ARG A 93 -14.31 2.64 9.77
C ARG A 93 -12.92 2.09 9.48
N PHE A 94 -12.03 2.20 10.46
CA PHE A 94 -10.65 1.71 10.33
C PHE A 94 -10.56 0.20 10.07
N LEU A 95 -9.70 -0.16 9.12
CA LEU A 95 -9.48 -1.55 8.67
C LEU A 95 -8.58 -2.35 9.62
N PHE A 96 -7.62 -1.71 10.28
CA PHE A 96 -6.59 -2.41 11.07
C PHE A 96 -6.70 -2.09 12.56
N ARG A 97 -7.13 -3.08 13.33
CA ARG A 97 -7.37 -2.98 14.77
C ARG A 97 -6.80 -4.21 15.49
N SER A 98 -6.50 -4.06 16.77
CA SER A 98 -6.18 -5.22 17.61
C SER A 98 -7.44 -6.06 17.81
N SER A 99 -7.36 -7.36 17.51
CA SER A 99 -8.44 -8.31 17.80
C SER A 99 -8.68 -8.51 19.31
N THR A 100 -7.69 -8.16 20.15
CA THR A 100 -7.80 -8.31 21.61
C THR A 100 -8.38 -7.05 22.26
N SER A 101 -7.88 -5.86 21.91
CA SER A 101 -8.29 -4.61 22.56
C SER A 101 -9.26 -3.76 21.75
N GLY A 102 -9.50 -4.08 20.48
CA GLY A 102 -10.31 -3.25 19.56
C GLY A 102 -9.66 -1.91 19.16
N LEU A 103 -8.54 -1.55 19.79
CA LEU A 103 -7.81 -0.31 19.55
C LEU A 103 -7.08 -0.35 18.21
N LEU A 104 -6.88 0.84 17.64
CA LEU A 104 -6.08 1.00 16.42
C LEU A 104 -4.65 0.51 16.62
N TRP A 105 -4.10 -0.10 15.59
CA TRP A 105 -2.68 -0.40 15.58
C TRP A 105 -1.87 0.90 15.57
N ASN A 106 -0.87 0.96 16.44
CA ASN A 106 0.18 1.96 16.38
C ASN A 106 1.49 1.32 15.87
N GLY A 107 2.53 2.14 15.65
CA GLY A 107 3.84 1.67 15.16
C GLY A 107 4.40 0.49 15.95
N LYS A 108 4.29 0.52 17.28
CA LYS A 108 4.78 -0.54 18.17
C LYS A 108 3.96 -1.81 18.03
N THR A 109 2.63 -1.72 18.07
CA THR A 109 1.73 -2.88 17.94
C THR A 109 1.92 -3.57 16.59
N LEU A 110 1.98 -2.81 15.50
CA LEU A 110 2.23 -3.38 14.17
C LEU A 110 3.62 -4.01 14.08
N SER A 111 4.65 -3.36 14.62
CA SER A 111 6.01 -3.93 14.62
C SER A 111 6.05 -5.25 15.38
N ASN A 112 5.47 -5.31 16.58
CA ASN A 112 5.42 -6.52 17.40
C ASN A 112 4.65 -7.63 16.70
N TRP A 113 3.49 -7.31 16.12
CA TRP A 113 2.69 -8.24 15.33
C TRP A 113 3.52 -8.80 14.16
N PHE A 114 4.20 -7.93 13.41
CA PHE A 114 5.02 -8.33 12.26
C PHE A 114 6.21 -9.20 12.69
N THR A 115 6.93 -8.83 13.75
CA THR A 115 8.03 -9.62 14.32
C THR A 115 7.56 -11.00 14.74
N SER A 116 6.40 -11.11 15.39
CA SER A 116 5.80 -12.40 15.77
C SER A 116 5.47 -13.25 14.55
N HIS A 117 4.90 -12.65 13.49
CA HIS A 117 4.61 -13.34 12.24
C HIS A 117 5.88 -13.84 11.55
N LEU A 118 6.94 -13.03 11.49
CA LEU A 118 8.23 -13.46 10.93
C LEU A 118 8.81 -14.64 11.71
N LYS A 119 8.74 -14.62 13.04
CA LYS A 119 9.23 -15.73 13.89
C LYS A 119 8.46 -17.02 13.61
N LYS A 120 7.12 -16.96 13.52
CA LYS A 120 6.27 -18.11 13.18
C LYS A 120 6.54 -18.66 11.78
N ALA A 121 6.92 -17.79 10.85
CA ALA A 121 7.30 -18.16 9.49
C ALA A 121 8.77 -18.58 9.35
N GLU A 122 9.52 -18.63 10.46
CA GLU A 122 10.97 -18.94 10.47
C GLU A 122 11.82 -17.99 9.61
N ILE A 123 11.37 -16.75 9.46
CA ILE A 123 12.06 -15.72 8.69
C ILE A 123 12.88 -14.84 9.65
N ARG A 124 14.15 -14.59 9.30
CA ARG A 124 15.01 -13.66 10.04
C ARG A 124 14.32 -12.30 10.17
N HIS A 125 14.37 -11.72 11.36
CA HIS A 125 13.75 -10.43 11.63
C HIS A 125 14.17 -9.34 10.63
N ARG A 126 13.16 -8.65 10.09
CA ARG A 126 13.24 -7.48 9.21
C ARG A 126 12.09 -6.55 9.58
N GLY A 127 12.30 -5.24 9.51
CA GLY A 127 11.19 -4.29 9.73
C GLY A 127 10.18 -4.34 8.59
N ALA A 128 8.90 -4.07 8.86
CA ALA A 128 7.84 -4.11 7.84
C ALA A 128 8.07 -3.13 6.67
N ASN A 129 8.91 -2.09 6.85
CA ASN A 129 9.32 -1.21 5.75
C ASN A 129 10.11 -1.96 4.66
N GLN A 130 10.74 -3.09 4.98
CA GLN A 130 11.48 -3.91 4.01
C GLN A 130 10.57 -4.54 2.96
N CYS A 131 9.30 -4.78 3.28
CA CYS A 131 8.29 -5.23 2.32
C CYS A 131 8.21 -4.32 1.09
N ARG A 132 8.41 -3.01 1.27
CA ARG A 132 8.45 -2.03 0.17
C ARG A 132 9.61 -2.29 -0.81
N HIS A 133 10.77 -2.65 -0.28
CA HIS A 133 11.94 -2.97 -1.10
C HIS A 133 11.73 -4.27 -1.88
N THR A 134 11.17 -5.30 -1.22
CA THR A 134 10.84 -6.57 -1.86
C THR A 134 9.80 -6.39 -2.97
N PHE A 135 8.75 -5.60 -2.72
CA PHE A 135 7.77 -5.25 -3.75
C PHE A 135 8.44 -4.59 -4.96
N ALA A 136 9.24 -3.56 -4.72
CA ALA A 136 9.91 -2.83 -5.80
C ALA A 136 10.82 -3.74 -6.64
N SER A 137 11.69 -4.53 -5.99
CA SER A 137 12.61 -5.41 -6.71
C SER A 137 11.87 -6.51 -7.49
N GLN A 138 10.80 -7.08 -6.92
CA GLN A 138 10.03 -8.13 -7.57
C GLN A 138 9.27 -7.60 -8.79
N MET A 139 8.63 -6.43 -8.68
CA MET A 139 7.91 -5.82 -9.80
C MET A 139 8.86 -5.49 -10.96
N LEU A 140 10.01 -4.85 -10.66
CA LEU A 140 10.98 -4.50 -11.68
C LEU A 140 11.59 -5.72 -12.36
N SER A 141 11.93 -6.76 -11.59
CA SER A 141 12.42 -8.03 -12.14
C SER A 141 11.38 -8.74 -13.01
N SER A 142 10.10 -8.43 -12.81
CA SER A 142 8.96 -8.95 -13.58
C SER A 142 8.60 -8.05 -14.77
N TYR A 143 9.48 -7.14 -15.18
CA TYR A 143 9.30 -6.23 -16.33
C TYR A 143 8.14 -5.24 -16.16
N VAL A 144 7.68 -5.00 -14.94
CA VAL A 144 6.65 -3.98 -14.68
C VAL A 144 7.24 -2.59 -14.94
N PRO A 145 6.53 -1.69 -15.64
CA PRO A 145 7.03 -0.35 -15.94
C PRO A 145 7.47 0.42 -14.70
N VAL A 146 8.65 1.04 -14.78
CA VAL A 146 9.27 1.77 -13.66
C VAL A 146 8.38 2.91 -13.19
N GLU A 147 7.70 3.56 -14.12
CA GLU A 147 6.75 4.64 -13.90
C GLU A 147 5.58 4.17 -13.02
N TRP A 148 5.02 3.00 -13.31
CA TRP A 148 3.95 2.42 -12.51
C TRP A 148 4.45 2.08 -11.10
N VAL A 149 5.61 1.42 -10.98
CA VAL A 149 6.21 1.09 -9.68
C VAL A 149 6.47 2.36 -8.85
N ALA A 150 6.98 3.43 -9.47
CA ALA A 150 7.22 4.71 -8.80
C ALA A 150 5.92 5.30 -8.22
N ARG A 151 4.81 5.28 -8.99
CA ARG A 151 3.49 5.72 -8.53
C ARG A 151 2.99 4.90 -7.34
N GLN A 152 3.06 3.57 -7.43
CA GLN A 152 2.64 2.67 -6.34
C GLN A 152 3.42 2.93 -5.04
N LEU A 153 4.72 3.21 -5.16
CA LEU A 153 5.59 3.56 -4.04
C LEU A 153 5.38 5.00 -3.51
N GLY A 154 4.65 5.85 -4.23
CA GLY A 154 4.46 7.25 -3.89
C GLY A 154 5.73 8.09 -4.10
N HIS A 155 6.53 7.76 -5.11
CA HIS A 155 7.61 8.62 -5.58
C HIS A 155 7.06 9.64 -6.60
N ALA A 156 7.59 10.86 -6.56
CA ALA A 156 7.22 11.91 -7.52
C ALA A 156 7.78 11.64 -8.92
N ASP A 157 8.92 10.95 -9.00
CA ASP A 157 9.59 10.59 -10.24
C ASP A 157 10.17 9.17 -10.17
N THR A 158 10.75 8.72 -11.28
CA THR A 158 11.43 7.42 -11.37
C THR A 158 12.87 7.48 -10.89
N THR A 159 13.45 8.66 -10.65
CA THR A 159 14.84 8.87 -10.23
C THR A 159 15.15 8.05 -8.98
N MET A 160 14.29 8.13 -7.97
CA MET A 160 14.47 7.38 -6.73
C MET A 160 14.38 5.87 -6.94
N VAL A 161 13.50 5.40 -7.83
CA VAL A 161 13.37 3.98 -8.14
C VAL A 161 14.60 3.48 -8.89
N ARG A 162 15.05 4.20 -9.92
CA ARG A 162 16.26 3.85 -10.69
C ARG A 162 17.50 3.87 -9.82
N LYS A 163 17.64 4.86 -8.93
CA LYS A 163 18.76 4.96 -7.99
C LYS A 163 18.85 3.76 -7.04
N HIS A 164 17.73 3.32 -6.46
CA HIS A 164 17.74 2.28 -5.43
C HIS A 164 17.55 0.86 -5.97
N TYR A 165 16.87 0.71 -7.12
CA TYR A 165 16.47 -0.59 -7.66
C TYR A 165 16.89 -0.79 -9.12
N GLY A 166 17.66 0.13 -9.72
CA GLY A 166 18.05 0.06 -11.13
C GLY A 166 18.74 -1.26 -11.53
N ARG A 167 19.44 -1.91 -10.60
CA ARG A 167 20.05 -3.24 -10.81
C ARG A 167 19.01 -4.34 -11.14
N TRP A 168 17.77 -4.20 -10.69
CA TRP A 168 16.68 -5.15 -10.94
C TRP A 168 15.89 -4.85 -12.20
N ILE A 169 16.17 -3.73 -12.87
CA ILE A 169 15.56 -3.42 -14.16
C ILE A 169 16.27 -4.30 -15.21
N PRO A 170 15.54 -5.19 -15.90
CA PRO A 170 16.11 -6.00 -16.97
C PRO A 170 16.75 -5.10 -18.02
N ARG A 171 17.98 -5.43 -18.43
CA ARG A 171 18.70 -4.67 -19.47
C ARG A 171 18.19 -5.01 -20.86
N ASP A 172 17.79 -6.27 -21.04
CA ASP A 172 17.18 -6.76 -22.26
C ASP A 172 15.67 -6.74 -22.11
N THR A 173 14.97 -6.12 -23.05
CA THR A 173 13.51 -6.15 -23.08
C THR A 173 13.06 -7.45 -23.71
N LYS A 174 12.06 -8.14 -23.14
CA LYS A 174 11.39 -9.22 -23.89
C LYS A 174 10.85 -8.65 -25.20
N SER A 175 10.85 -9.45 -26.26
CA SER A 175 10.28 -9.01 -27.55
C SER A 175 8.83 -8.56 -27.35
N MET A 176 8.59 -7.27 -27.51
CA MET A 176 7.26 -6.65 -27.36
C MET A 176 6.43 -6.74 -28.64
N ALA A 177 7.00 -7.21 -29.74
CA ALA A 177 6.35 -7.20 -31.05
C ALA A 177 4.98 -7.91 -31.01
N GLY A 178 4.88 -9.05 -30.32
CA GLY A 178 3.62 -9.78 -30.18
C GLY A 178 2.56 -9.01 -29.38
N VAL A 179 2.94 -8.48 -28.22
CA VAL A 179 2.06 -7.69 -27.34
C VAL A 179 1.60 -6.41 -28.03
N VAL A 180 2.52 -5.72 -28.71
CA VAL A 180 2.21 -4.51 -29.50
C VAL A 180 1.29 -4.85 -30.67
N SER A 181 1.50 -5.99 -31.34
CA SER A 181 0.61 -6.43 -32.41
C SER A 181 -0.81 -6.67 -31.89
N GLU A 182 -0.97 -7.26 -30.72
CA GLU A 182 -2.28 -7.46 -30.09
C GLU A 182 -2.92 -6.11 -29.66
N MET A 183 -2.16 -5.23 -29.00
CA MET A 183 -2.63 -3.90 -28.58
C MET A 183 -3.06 -3.01 -29.74
N LEU A 184 -2.40 -3.12 -30.89
CA LEU A 184 -2.74 -2.38 -32.10
C LEU A 184 -3.77 -3.11 -32.98
N GLY A 185 -4.25 -4.28 -32.56
CA GLY A 185 -5.26 -5.06 -33.29
C GLY A 185 -4.74 -5.82 -34.51
N PHE A 186 -3.42 -5.91 -34.72
CA PHE A 186 -2.80 -6.69 -35.80
C PHE A 186 -2.83 -8.20 -35.54
N ARG A 187 -3.06 -8.64 -34.29
CA ARG A 187 -3.34 -10.03 -33.94
C ARG A 187 -4.63 -10.07 -33.14
N THR A 188 -5.59 -10.82 -33.65
CA THR A 188 -6.84 -11.17 -32.96
C THR A 188 -6.77 -12.65 -32.62
N HIS A 189 -7.08 -13.00 -31.37
CA HIS A 189 -7.17 -14.39 -30.90
C HIS A 189 -8.36 -15.12 -31.50
#